data_AF-A0A7C1RYZ0-F1
#
_entry.id   AF-A0A7C1RYZ0-F1
#
_cell.length_a   1.000
_cell.length_b   1.000
_cell.length_c   1.000
_cell.angle_alpha   90.00
_cell.angle_beta   90.00
_cell.angle_gamma   90.00
#
_symmetry.space_group_name_H-M   'P 1'
#
loop_
_entity.id
_entity.type
_entity.pdbx_description
1 polymer ?
#
loop_
_entity_poly.entity_id
_entity_poly.type
_entity_poly.pdbx_seq_one_letter_code
_entity_poly.pdbx_strand_id
1 'polypeptide(L)'
;IAKSRLQEPIKSEHVGVTPACLIIGGGIAGMAAALSLAEQGFTVHLIEKEDELGGLVRKLNSTLEGNDVQEFLESTIAKVLANELITVHAGTEVVNTDGFVGNFKTTLSDTNVIEHGTIIISTGGVEYKPTEYLSSESNKVITQRELEKRLASGEQFNPASKFVMIQCVGSREEPNQYCSRICCQDAVKNAIAIKEKNPASQVIILYRDIRTYGLRETYYQKARDMGVMFIRYDVDNKPAVSEEGDGIKIAVWDYMLNKELVLNADLLVLSTGLRPHPSTESIGKMYKVTRNMDGYFLEAHVKLRPVDFPTEGIFVCGLAHAPKNLDETITQSLAAGGRAGVILSHERLMVSGIIAKHKKELCMSCLGCFRVCPFDSPYIGEDGKVAHNEVKCMGCGICAALCPAKAFQVNNFRDDQILAMIDAVTDCESGVVGD
;
A
#
# COMPACT_ATOMS: atom_id res chain seq x y z
N ILE A 1 39.26 -5.37 7.19
CA ILE A 1 40.26 -6.41 6.83
C ILE A 1 40.28 -7.54 7.87
N ALA A 2 40.41 -7.24 9.17
CA ALA A 2 40.49 -8.26 10.24
C ALA A 2 39.36 -9.31 10.18
N LYS A 3 38.09 -8.89 10.11
CA LYS A 3 36.94 -9.79 9.88
C LYS A 3 37.11 -10.70 8.67
N SER A 4 37.56 -10.14 7.55
CA SER A 4 37.61 -10.83 6.27
C SER A 4 38.64 -11.96 6.27
N ARG A 5 39.73 -11.83 7.04
CA ARG A 5 40.73 -12.91 7.22
C ARG A 5 40.15 -14.18 7.87
N LEU A 6 39.06 -14.04 8.61
CA LEU A 6 38.36 -15.12 9.31
C LEU A 6 37.10 -15.58 8.57
N GLN A 7 36.85 -15.09 7.34
CA GLN A 7 35.70 -15.54 6.56
C GLN A 7 35.93 -16.97 6.07
N GLU A 8 34.84 -17.74 6.12
CA GLU A 8 34.79 -19.09 5.57
C GLU A 8 33.76 -19.12 4.45
N PRO A 9 33.93 -19.96 3.42
CA PRO A 9 32.91 -20.16 2.40
C PRO A 9 31.60 -20.63 3.02
N ILE A 10 30.53 -19.86 2.81
CA ILE A 10 29.20 -20.21 3.28
C ILE A 10 28.48 -21.00 2.18
N LYS A 11 28.04 -22.21 2.51
CA LYS A 11 27.16 -22.98 1.63
C LYS A 11 25.73 -22.50 1.85
N SER A 12 25.06 -22.09 0.77
CA SER A 12 23.62 -21.84 0.76
C SER A 12 22.88 -23.14 0.46
N GLU A 13 21.79 -23.35 1.18
CA GLU A 13 20.85 -24.43 0.85
C GLU A 13 19.82 -23.95 -0.16
N HIS A 14 19.20 -24.91 -0.84
CA HIS A 14 18.11 -24.66 -1.77
C HIS A 14 16.82 -25.20 -1.20
N VAL A 15 15.76 -24.43 -1.32
CA VAL A 15 14.40 -24.82 -0.92
C VAL A 15 13.51 -24.89 -2.14
N GLY A 16 12.56 -25.81 -2.17
CA GLY A 16 11.56 -25.87 -3.23
C GLY A 16 10.71 -24.60 -3.26
N VAL A 17 10.01 -24.35 -4.36
CA VAL A 17 9.03 -23.26 -4.46
C VAL A 17 7.68 -23.84 -4.79
N THR A 18 6.68 -23.49 -4.00
CA THR A 18 5.27 -23.73 -4.37
C THR A 18 4.88 -22.71 -5.43
N PRO A 19 4.52 -23.13 -6.67
CA PRO A 19 4.23 -22.22 -7.79
C PRO A 19 2.82 -21.63 -7.69
N ALA A 20 2.49 -21.08 -6.53
CA ALA A 20 1.22 -20.42 -6.25
C ALA A 20 1.44 -19.08 -5.53
N CYS A 21 0.55 -18.12 -5.73
CA CYS A 21 0.57 -16.82 -5.07
C CYS A 21 -0.68 -16.63 -4.21
N LEU A 22 -0.50 -16.13 -2.99
CA LEU A 22 -1.58 -15.57 -2.19
C LEU A 22 -1.72 -14.06 -2.50
N ILE A 23 -2.94 -13.59 -2.74
CA ILE A 23 -3.23 -12.17 -2.91
C ILE A 23 -4.28 -11.75 -1.88
N ILE A 24 -3.98 -10.70 -1.11
CA ILE A 24 -4.84 -10.23 -0.01
C ILE A 24 -5.54 -8.93 -0.43
N GLY A 25 -6.81 -9.04 -0.78
CA GLY A 25 -7.69 -7.94 -1.20
C GLY A 25 -8.09 -8.07 -2.67
N GLY A 26 -9.39 -8.31 -2.90
CA GLY A 26 -10.05 -8.51 -4.20
C GLY A 26 -10.49 -7.23 -4.90
N GLY A 27 -9.86 -6.10 -4.59
CA GLY A 27 -10.01 -4.87 -5.37
C GLY A 27 -9.35 -4.97 -6.76
N ILE A 28 -9.49 -3.94 -7.59
CA ILE A 28 -8.88 -3.93 -8.94
C ILE A 28 -7.38 -4.24 -8.93
N ALA A 29 -6.67 -3.79 -7.88
CA ALA A 29 -5.25 -4.04 -7.74
C ALA A 29 -4.94 -5.53 -7.58
N GLY A 30 -5.67 -6.24 -6.73
CA GLY A 30 -5.51 -7.67 -6.51
C GLY A 30 -5.95 -8.48 -7.72
N MET A 31 -7.09 -8.12 -8.32
CA MET A 31 -7.59 -8.80 -9.52
C MET A 31 -6.64 -8.67 -10.72
N ALA A 32 -6.08 -7.49 -10.96
CA ALA A 32 -5.10 -7.29 -12.04
C ALA A 32 -3.81 -8.09 -11.80
N ALA A 33 -3.34 -8.16 -10.55
CA ALA A 33 -2.18 -9.00 -10.19
C ALA A 33 -2.50 -10.50 -10.33
N ALA A 34 -3.71 -10.93 -9.96
CA ALA A 34 -4.17 -12.31 -10.09
C ALA A 34 -4.21 -12.75 -11.54
N LEU A 35 -4.82 -11.95 -12.42
CA LEU A 35 -4.86 -12.22 -13.85
C LEU A 35 -3.46 -12.27 -14.45
N SER A 36 -2.59 -11.31 -14.11
CA SER A 36 -1.21 -11.30 -14.59
C SER A 36 -0.41 -12.54 -14.19
N LEU A 37 -0.60 -13.06 -12.98
CA LEU A 37 0.06 -14.29 -12.53
C LEU A 37 -0.54 -15.55 -13.16
N ALA A 38 -1.87 -15.60 -13.30
CA ALA A 38 -2.55 -16.71 -13.96
C ALA A 38 -2.18 -16.80 -15.46
N GLU A 39 -2.05 -15.67 -16.15
CA GLU A 39 -1.55 -15.61 -17.53
C GLU A 39 -0.11 -16.12 -17.67
N GLN A 40 0.69 -16.03 -16.60
CA GLN A 40 2.03 -16.62 -16.53
C GLN A 40 2.01 -18.13 -16.18
N GLY A 41 0.84 -18.71 -15.88
CA GLY A 41 0.67 -20.13 -15.56
C GLY A 41 0.78 -20.48 -14.07
N PHE A 42 0.76 -19.49 -13.16
CA PHE A 42 0.82 -19.75 -11.72
C PHE A 42 -0.57 -19.81 -11.09
N THR A 43 -0.74 -20.70 -10.11
CA THR A 43 -1.98 -20.74 -9.31
C THR A 43 -2.07 -19.50 -8.43
N VAL A 44 -3.27 -18.95 -8.27
CA VAL A 44 -3.52 -17.77 -7.45
C VAL A 44 -4.66 -18.05 -6.47
N HIS A 45 -4.44 -17.72 -5.21
CA HIS A 45 -5.47 -17.65 -4.18
C HIS A 45 -5.77 -16.20 -3.85
N LEU A 46 -6.92 -15.70 -4.31
CA LEU A 46 -7.36 -14.32 -4.11
C LEU A 46 -8.30 -14.26 -2.90
N ILE A 47 -7.83 -13.66 -1.81
CA ILE A 47 -8.59 -13.52 -0.56
C ILE A 47 -9.32 -12.16 -0.57
N GLU A 48 -10.63 -12.19 -0.38
CA GLU A 48 -11.47 -10.99 -0.23
C GLU A 48 -12.31 -11.12 1.04
N LYS A 49 -12.24 -10.09 1.90
CA LYS A 49 -12.94 -10.08 3.19
C LYS A 49 -14.44 -9.88 3.01
N GLU A 50 -14.86 -9.22 1.93
CA GLU A 50 -16.26 -8.99 1.59
C GLU A 50 -16.79 -10.12 0.70
N ASP A 51 -18.11 -10.24 0.56
CA ASP A 51 -18.71 -11.27 -0.30
C ASP A 51 -18.50 -10.99 -1.80
N GLU A 52 -18.09 -9.77 -2.14
CA GLU A 52 -17.96 -9.30 -3.51
C GLU A 52 -16.59 -8.68 -3.80
N LEU A 53 -16.07 -8.96 -5.00
CA LEU A 53 -14.85 -8.35 -5.54
C LEU A 53 -15.08 -6.89 -5.97
N GLY A 54 -13.98 -6.16 -6.21
CA GLY A 54 -13.98 -4.84 -6.85
C GLY A 54 -13.57 -3.67 -5.94
N GLY A 55 -13.78 -3.79 -4.63
CA GLY A 55 -13.34 -2.78 -3.65
C GLY A 55 -13.85 -1.37 -3.97
N LEU A 56 -12.99 -0.36 -3.82
CA LEU A 56 -13.38 1.05 -3.99
C LEU A 56 -13.85 1.38 -5.42
N VAL A 57 -13.45 0.59 -6.43
CA VAL A 57 -13.81 0.81 -7.84
C VAL A 57 -15.31 0.64 -8.09
N ARG A 58 -16.02 -0.14 -7.26
CA ARG A 58 -17.50 -0.23 -7.29
C ARG A 58 -18.20 1.12 -7.08
N LYS A 59 -17.49 2.13 -6.58
CA LYS A 59 -18.01 3.49 -6.32
C LYS A 59 -17.57 4.52 -7.37
N LEU A 60 -16.96 4.08 -8.47
CA LEU A 60 -16.46 4.94 -9.55
C LEU A 60 -17.25 4.66 -10.82
N ASN A 61 -17.76 5.67 -11.53
CA ASN A 61 -18.56 5.44 -12.73
C ASN A 61 -17.74 5.61 -14.00
N SER A 62 -16.96 6.69 -14.09
CA SER A 62 -16.18 7.00 -15.29
C SER A 62 -14.76 7.44 -14.98
N THR A 63 -13.85 7.20 -15.92
CA THR A 63 -12.50 7.76 -15.89
C THR A 63 -12.51 9.22 -16.37
N LEU A 64 -11.40 9.94 -16.18
CA LEU A 64 -11.25 11.32 -16.69
C LEU A 64 -11.35 11.36 -18.22
N GLU A 65 -10.92 10.28 -18.87
CA GLU A 65 -10.94 10.06 -20.31
C GLU A 65 -12.35 9.72 -20.84
N GLY A 66 -13.32 9.47 -19.96
CA GLY A 66 -14.69 9.13 -20.32
C GLY A 66 -14.97 7.63 -20.48
N ASN A 67 -13.99 6.76 -20.20
CA ASN A 67 -14.22 5.31 -20.22
C ASN A 67 -15.13 4.87 -19.06
N ASP A 68 -15.98 3.87 -19.32
CA ASP A 68 -16.86 3.25 -18.33
C ASP A 68 -16.05 2.36 -17.38
N VAL A 69 -16.09 2.71 -16.10
CA VAL A 69 -15.35 1.98 -15.05
C VAL A 69 -16.13 0.77 -14.56
N GLN A 70 -17.47 0.80 -14.60
CA GLN A 70 -18.29 -0.33 -14.17
C GLN A 70 -18.23 -1.46 -15.19
N GLU A 71 -18.30 -1.16 -16.49
CA GLU A 71 -18.11 -2.16 -17.54
C GLU A 71 -16.71 -2.81 -17.45
N PHE A 72 -15.67 -2.00 -17.24
CA PHE A 72 -14.31 -2.50 -17.04
C PHE A 72 -14.21 -3.40 -15.80
N LEU A 73 -14.86 -3.02 -14.70
CA LEU A 73 -14.87 -3.78 -13.46
C LEU A 73 -15.58 -5.13 -13.63
N GLU A 74 -16.79 -5.12 -14.20
CA GLU A 74 -17.58 -6.33 -14.48
C GLU A 74 -16.81 -7.30 -15.39
N SER A 75 -16.21 -6.78 -16.46
CA SER A 75 -15.36 -7.56 -17.37
C SER A 75 -14.17 -8.19 -16.64
N THR A 76 -13.54 -7.44 -15.73
CA THR A 76 -12.40 -7.93 -14.96
C THR A 76 -12.81 -9.01 -13.96
N ILE A 77 -13.92 -8.82 -13.25
CA ILE A 77 -14.48 -9.82 -12.32
C ILE A 77 -14.83 -11.10 -13.09
N ALA A 78 -15.49 -10.99 -14.25
CA ALA A 78 -15.83 -12.14 -15.08
C ALA A 78 -14.58 -12.93 -15.51
N LYS A 79 -13.51 -12.24 -15.92
CA LYS A 79 -12.22 -12.89 -16.25
C LYS A 79 -11.59 -13.60 -15.06
N VAL A 80 -11.64 -12.99 -13.87
CA VAL A 80 -11.10 -13.60 -12.64
C VAL A 80 -11.87 -14.86 -12.28
N LEU A 81 -13.21 -14.79 -12.29
CA LEU A 81 -14.06 -15.93 -11.92
C LEU A 81 -14.05 -17.07 -12.94
N ALA A 82 -13.79 -16.77 -14.22
CA ALA A 82 -13.71 -17.77 -15.28
C ALA A 82 -12.32 -18.44 -15.40
N ASN A 83 -11.31 -17.95 -14.69
CA ASN A 83 -9.94 -18.46 -14.81
C ASN A 83 -9.71 -19.63 -13.85
N GLU A 84 -9.41 -20.82 -14.39
CA GLU A 84 -9.20 -22.05 -13.63
C GLU A 84 -8.00 -22.01 -12.67
N LEU A 85 -7.02 -21.13 -12.91
CA LEU A 85 -5.86 -20.96 -12.05
C LEU A 85 -6.12 -20.00 -10.89
N ILE A 86 -7.25 -19.28 -10.86
CA ILE A 86 -7.57 -18.34 -9.81
C ILE A 86 -8.68 -18.91 -8.93
N THR A 87 -8.36 -19.20 -7.68
CA THR A 87 -9.34 -19.54 -6.65
C THR A 87 -9.68 -18.28 -5.85
N VAL A 88 -10.93 -17.85 -5.90
CA VAL A 88 -11.43 -16.71 -5.12
C VAL A 88 -12.01 -17.21 -3.79
N HIS A 89 -11.52 -16.64 -2.69
CA HIS A 89 -12.00 -16.88 -1.33
C HIS A 89 -12.69 -15.59 -0.84
N ALA A 90 -13.96 -15.42 -1.20
CA ALA A 90 -14.78 -14.28 -0.76
C ALA A 90 -15.32 -14.50 0.66
N GLY A 91 -15.68 -13.43 1.36
CA GLY A 91 -16.15 -13.47 2.75
C GLY A 91 -15.11 -14.07 3.71
N THR A 92 -13.82 -14.01 3.35
CA THR A 92 -12.74 -14.76 4.02
C THR A 92 -11.58 -13.85 4.35
N GLU A 93 -10.99 -14.06 5.54
CA GLU A 93 -9.81 -13.33 5.99
C GLU A 93 -8.63 -14.27 6.26
N VAL A 94 -7.42 -13.72 6.21
CA VAL A 94 -6.23 -14.44 6.65
C VAL A 94 -6.13 -14.38 8.17
N VAL A 95 -5.96 -15.54 8.82
CA VAL A 95 -5.81 -15.65 10.28
C VAL A 95 -4.34 -15.71 10.67
N ASN A 96 -3.55 -16.55 9.98
CA ASN A 96 -2.13 -16.72 10.25
C ASN A 96 -1.38 -17.11 8.98
N THR A 97 -0.12 -16.71 8.87
CA THR A 97 0.78 -17.18 7.82
C THR A 97 2.11 -17.58 8.44
N ASP A 98 2.48 -18.84 8.24
CA ASP A 98 3.77 -19.40 8.60
C ASP A 98 4.63 -19.63 7.36
N GLY A 99 5.93 -19.81 7.57
CA GLY A 99 6.87 -20.18 6.51
C GLY A 99 7.76 -19.02 6.07
N PHE A 100 8.30 -19.14 4.86
CA PHE A 100 9.30 -18.25 4.28
C PHE A 100 9.12 -18.23 2.76
N VAL A 101 9.85 -17.34 2.08
CA VAL A 101 9.79 -17.21 0.61
C VAL A 101 9.85 -18.56 -0.10
N GLY A 102 8.89 -18.81 -1.00
CA GLY A 102 8.73 -20.06 -1.73
C GLY A 102 7.93 -21.15 -0.99
N ASN A 103 7.76 -21.07 0.34
CA ASN A 103 7.08 -22.10 1.15
C ASN A 103 6.29 -21.47 2.30
N PHE A 104 5.31 -20.64 1.97
CA PHE A 104 4.35 -20.12 2.94
C PHE A 104 3.17 -21.07 3.10
N LYS A 105 2.62 -21.08 4.31
CA LYS A 105 1.40 -21.79 4.67
C LYS A 105 0.47 -20.83 5.39
N THR A 106 -0.66 -20.52 4.77
CA THR A 106 -1.62 -19.54 5.27
C THR A 106 -2.91 -20.23 5.69
N THR A 107 -3.34 -19.96 6.91
CA THR A 107 -4.62 -20.39 7.46
C THR A 107 -5.65 -19.29 7.29
N LEU A 108 -6.80 -19.64 6.70
CA LEU A 108 -7.93 -18.77 6.46
C LEU A 108 -8.98 -18.86 7.59
N SER A 109 -9.90 -17.90 7.63
CA SER A 109 -10.97 -17.83 8.64
C SER A 109 -11.97 -18.98 8.58
N ASP A 110 -12.09 -19.62 7.42
CA ASP A 110 -12.91 -20.82 7.21
C ASP A 110 -12.16 -22.12 7.56
N THR A 111 -10.99 -22.01 8.21
CA THR A 111 -10.06 -23.09 8.61
C THR A 111 -9.31 -23.78 7.46
N ASN A 112 -9.54 -23.38 6.21
CA ASN A 112 -8.76 -23.88 5.09
C ASN A 112 -7.31 -23.41 5.19
N VAL A 113 -6.40 -24.26 4.72
CA VAL A 113 -4.97 -23.98 4.73
C VAL A 113 -4.42 -24.04 3.33
N ILE A 114 -3.73 -22.98 2.93
CA ILE A 114 -3.23 -22.76 1.58
C ILE A 114 -1.71 -22.70 1.60
N GLU A 115 -1.09 -23.43 0.69
CA GLU A 115 0.36 -23.39 0.47
C GLU A 115 0.67 -22.53 -0.76
N HIS A 116 1.63 -21.62 -0.65
CA HIS A 116 1.99 -20.69 -1.71
C HIS A 116 3.44 -20.22 -1.57
N GLY A 117 4.04 -19.74 -2.65
CA GLY A 117 5.42 -19.28 -2.69
C GLY A 117 5.59 -17.78 -2.47
N THR A 118 4.57 -16.98 -2.78
CA THR A 118 4.63 -15.52 -2.69
C THR A 118 3.31 -14.91 -2.23
N ILE A 119 3.39 -13.69 -1.69
CA ILE A 119 2.26 -12.94 -1.15
C ILE A 119 2.22 -11.55 -1.78
N ILE A 120 1.05 -11.13 -2.27
CA ILE A 120 0.80 -9.76 -2.71
C ILE A 120 -0.26 -9.13 -1.80
N ILE A 121 0.08 -8.01 -1.17
CA ILE A 121 -0.83 -7.23 -0.33
C ILE A 121 -1.48 -6.13 -1.17
N SER A 122 -2.79 -6.21 -1.36
CA SER A 122 -3.61 -5.31 -2.19
C SER A 122 -4.88 -4.84 -1.47
N THR A 123 -4.79 -4.63 -0.15
CA THR A 123 -5.91 -4.35 0.77
C THR A 123 -6.60 -3.00 0.56
N GLY A 124 -6.12 -2.21 -0.40
CA GLY A 124 -6.72 -0.96 -0.81
C GLY A 124 -6.58 0.17 0.21
N GLY A 125 -7.50 1.13 0.09
CA GLY A 125 -7.63 2.30 0.95
C GLY A 125 -9.09 2.70 1.07
N VAL A 126 -9.37 3.66 1.94
CA VAL A 126 -10.73 4.18 2.16
C VAL A 126 -10.80 5.66 1.86
N GLU A 127 -11.97 6.14 1.47
CA GLU A 127 -12.22 7.57 1.33
C GLU A 127 -12.23 8.25 2.70
N TYR A 128 -11.65 9.44 2.78
CA TYR A 128 -11.75 10.29 3.96
C TYR A 128 -13.19 10.75 4.14
N LYS A 129 -13.74 10.58 5.35
CA LYS A 129 -15.04 11.13 5.73
C LYS A 129 -14.82 12.53 6.30
N PRO A 130 -15.23 13.60 5.60
CA PRO A 130 -15.00 14.96 6.06
C PRO A 130 -15.85 15.27 7.28
N THR A 131 -15.27 15.98 8.24
CA THR A 131 -15.99 16.58 9.38
C THR A 131 -15.99 18.10 9.30
N GLU A 132 -15.31 18.68 8.30
CA GLU A 132 -15.22 20.12 8.10
C GLU A 132 -16.32 20.62 7.13
N TYR A 133 -16.43 21.94 6.98
CA TYR A 133 -17.26 22.58 5.96
C TYR A 133 -18.75 22.19 5.97
N LEU A 134 -19.32 21.97 7.16
CA LEU A 134 -20.73 21.58 7.37
C LEU A 134 -21.11 20.23 6.71
N SER A 135 -20.13 19.37 6.40
CA SER A 135 -20.35 18.08 5.74
C SER A 135 -21.35 17.16 6.44
N SER A 136 -21.44 17.27 7.77
CA SER A 136 -22.33 16.46 8.61
C SER A 136 -23.64 17.18 8.97
N GLU A 137 -23.75 18.46 8.62
CA GLU A 137 -24.83 19.34 9.06
C GLU A 137 -25.78 19.71 7.91
N SER A 138 -25.28 19.71 6.66
CA SER A 138 -26.04 20.16 5.49
C SER A 138 -26.07 19.12 4.37
N ASN A 139 -27.26 18.86 3.83
CA ASN A 139 -27.44 17.96 2.67
C ASN A 139 -26.97 18.56 1.33
N LYS A 140 -26.58 19.84 1.33
CA LYS A 140 -26.02 20.58 0.19
C LYS A 140 -24.50 20.52 0.14
N VAL A 141 -23.87 19.88 1.13
CA VAL A 141 -22.45 19.61 1.16
C VAL A 141 -22.27 18.11 0.87
N ILE A 142 -21.66 17.79 -0.26
CA ILE A 142 -21.48 16.41 -0.70
C ILE A 142 -20.03 16.13 -1.09
N THR A 143 -19.62 14.86 -1.17
CA THR A 143 -18.28 14.52 -1.69
C THR A 143 -18.26 14.45 -3.21
N GLN A 144 -17.06 14.48 -3.81
CA GLN A 144 -16.89 14.25 -5.25
C GLN A 144 -17.45 12.89 -5.71
N ARG A 145 -17.37 11.86 -4.85
CA ARG A 145 -17.90 10.52 -5.14
C ARG A 145 -19.43 10.53 -5.17
N GLU A 146 -20.06 11.22 -4.23
CA GLU A 146 -21.51 11.40 -4.19
C GLU A 146 -22.02 12.20 -5.39
N LEU A 147 -21.31 13.28 -5.75
CA LEU A 147 -21.61 14.06 -6.95
C LEU A 147 -21.54 13.18 -8.20
N GLU A 148 -20.48 12.39 -8.34
CA GLU A 148 -20.31 11.50 -9.48
C GLU A 148 -21.45 10.47 -9.57
N LYS A 149 -21.88 9.92 -8.44
CA LYS A 149 -23.04 9.01 -8.40
C LYS A 149 -24.33 9.68 -8.88
N ARG A 150 -24.58 10.94 -8.47
CA ARG A 150 -25.75 11.71 -8.91
C ARG A 150 -25.69 12.07 -10.40
N LEU A 151 -24.51 12.43 -10.90
CA LEU A 151 -24.31 12.70 -12.32
C LEU A 151 -24.55 11.42 -13.16
N ALA A 152 -24.01 10.29 -12.71
CA ALA A 152 -24.15 9.00 -13.39
C ALA A 152 -25.58 8.43 -13.35
N SER A 153 -26.34 8.66 -12.27
CA SER A 153 -27.75 8.26 -12.19
C SER A 153 -28.67 9.07 -13.11
N GLY A 154 -28.15 10.09 -13.79
CA GLY A 154 -28.90 10.95 -14.69
C GLY A 154 -29.62 12.10 -14.00
N GLU A 155 -29.39 12.34 -12.70
CA GLU A 155 -30.01 13.44 -11.94
C GLU A 155 -29.92 14.76 -12.71
N GLN A 156 -31.05 15.43 -12.86
CA GLN A 156 -31.12 16.71 -13.56
C GLN A 156 -31.03 17.86 -12.56
N PHE A 157 -29.84 18.42 -12.46
CA PHE A 157 -29.62 19.68 -11.77
C PHE A 157 -30.24 20.83 -12.57
N ASN A 158 -30.62 21.91 -11.87
CA ASN A 158 -31.06 23.13 -12.54
C ASN A 158 -29.93 23.63 -13.48
N PRO A 159 -30.21 23.96 -14.76
CA PRO A 159 -29.18 24.43 -15.68
C PRO A 159 -28.37 25.63 -15.18
N ALA A 160 -28.96 26.47 -14.32
CA ALA A 160 -28.30 27.63 -13.70
C ALA A 160 -27.66 27.32 -12.34
N SER A 161 -27.56 26.05 -11.93
CA SER A 161 -26.99 25.66 -10.65
C SER A 161 -25.53 26.11 -10.50
N LYS A 162 -25.18 26.50 -9.28
CA LYS A 162 -23.85 26.94 -8.87
C LYS A 162 -23.17 25.87 -8.03
N PHE A 163 -22.10 25.30 -8.58
CA PHE A 163 -21.27 24.30 -7.93
C PHE A 163 -19.97 24.96 -7.49
N VAL A 164 -19.64 24.83 -6.20
CA VAL A 164 -18.33 25.20 -5.68
C VAL A 164 -17.66 23.92 -5.19
N MET A 165 -16.43 23.67 -5.62
CA MET A 165 -15.65 22.50 -5.23
C MET A 165 -14.46 22.92 -4.39
N ILE A 166 -14.29 22.35 -3.20
CA ILE A 166 -13.13 22.61 -2.34
C ILE A 166 -12.12 21.47 -2.48
N GLN A 167 -10.87 21.82 -2.80
CA GLN A 167 -9.78 20.86 -2.90
C GLN A 167 -9.12 20.56 -1.56
N CYS A 168 -8.32 19.49 -1.53
CA CYS A 168 -7.47 19.13 -0.39
C CYS A 168 -8.23 18.91 0.93
N VAL A 169 -9.50 18.50 0.88
CA VAL A 169 -10.28 18.22 2.09
C VAL A 169 -9.78 16.93 2.73
N GLY A 170 -9.23 17.01 3.94
CA GLY A 170 -8.52 15.91 4.57
C GLY A 170 -7.21 15.56 3.85
N SER A 171 -6.50 16.50 3.25
CA SER A 171 -5.18 16.23 2.64
C SER A 171 -4.29 17.46 2.68
N ARG A 172 -2.98 17.26 2.81
CA ARG A 172 -1.98 18.35 2.88
C ARG A 172 -2.23 19.29 4.06
N GLU A 173 -2.67 18.73 5.17
CA GLU A 173 -2.95 19.41 6.44
C GLU A 173 -2.71 18.43 7.60
N GLU A 174 -2.31 18.92 8.77
CA GLU A 174 -2.11 18.04 9.92
C GLU A 174 -3.41 17.33 10.31
N PRO A 175 -3.37 16.02 10.67
CA PRO A 175 -2.18 15.17 10.78
C PRO A 175 -1.75 14.47 9.47
N ASN A 176 -2.40 14.75 8.35
CA ASN A 176 -2.22 14.07 7.06
C ASN A 176 -1.53 14.98 6.02
N GLN A 177 -0.21 15.15 6.14
CA GLN A 177 0.62 16.02 5.27
C GLN A 177 0.96 15.44 3.89
N TYR A 178 0.14 14.56 3.35
CA TYR A 178 0.30 14.00 2.01
C TYR A 178 -0.81 14.44 1.06
N CYS A 179 -0.52 14.35 -0.24
CA CYS A 179 -1.51 14.58 -1.28
C CYS A 179 -2.18 13.25 -1.66
N SER A 180 -3.50 13.25 -1.75
CA SER A 180 -4.27 12.07 -2.17
C SER A 180 -4.23 11.80 -3.67
N ARG A 181 -3.55 12.64 -4.46
CA ARG A 181 -3.26 12.54 -5.91
C ARG A 181 -4.47 12.52 -6.87
N ILE A 182 -5.63 12.03 -6.43
CA ILE A 182 -6.83 11.85 -7.26
C ILE A 182 -7.77 13.05 -7.24
N CYS A 183 -7.83 13.80 -6.13
CA CYS A 183 -8.89 14.79 -5.85
C CYS A 183 -8.98 15.93 -6.88
N CYS A 184 -7.84 16.45 -7.35
CA CYS A 184 -7.84 17.48 -8.40
C CYS A 184 -8.40 16.96 -9.73
N GLN A 185 -8.09 15.71 -10.09
CA GLN A 185 -8.53 15.10 -11.34
C GLN A 185 -10.03 14.78 -11.28
N ASP A 186 -10.50 14.27 -10.14
CA ASP A 186 -11.93 14.02 -9.90
C ASP A 186 -12.77 15.29 -10.02
N ALA A 187 -12.30 16.39 -9.43
CA ALA A 187 -12.99 17.67 -9.54
C ALA A 187 -13.04 18.19 -10.98
N VAL A 188 -11.92 18.09 -11.71
CA VAL A 188 -11.87 18.49 -13.14
C VAL A 188 -12.81 17.61 -13.97
N LYS A 189 -12.80 16.29 -13.75
CA LYS A 189 -13.71 15.34 -14.42
C LYS A 189 -15.18 15.72 -14.20
N ASN A 190 -15.58 15.88 -12.95
CA ASN A 190 -16.96 16.19 -12.61
C ASN A 190 -17.37 17.58 -13.09
N ALA A 191 -16.44 18.56 -13.07
CA ALA A 191 -16.68 19.89 -13.61
C ALA A 191 -16.92 19.89 -15.12
N ILE A 192 -16.14 19.10 -15.88
CA ILE A 192 -16.35 18.91 -17.32
C ILE A 192 -17.72 18.25 -17.55
N ALA A 193 -18.04 17.18 -16.83
CA ALA A 193 -19.33 16.49 -16.97
C ALA A 193 -20.53 17.41 -16.70
N ILE A 194 -20.44 18.27 -15.67
CA ILE A 194 -21.47 19.29 -15.38
C ILE A 194 -21.60 20.26 -16.58
N LYS A 195 -20.48 20.78 -17.09
CA LYS A 195 -20.48 21.75 -18.19
C LYS A 195 -20.93 21.16 -19.53
N GLU A 196 -20.64 19.88 -19.80
CA GLU A 196 -21.11 19.17 -20.99
C GLU A 196 -22.64 18.98 -20.96
N LYS A 197 -23.19 18.65 -19.78
CA LYS A 197 -24.64 18.49 -19.61
C LYS A 197 -25.37 19.84 -19.59
N ASN A 198 -24.81 20.81 -18.86
CA ASN A 198 -25.39 22.14 -18.63
C ASN A 198 -24.32 23.23 -18.79
N PRO A 199 -24.09 23.77 -20.01
CA PRO A 199 -23.08 24.79 -20.26
C PRO A 199 -23.27 26.08 -19.44
N ALA A 200 -24.52 26.40 -19.09
CA ALA A 200 -24.90 27.56 -18.30
C ALA A 200 -24.59 27.44 -16.79
N SER A 201 -24.33 26.23 -16.28
CA SER A 201 -24.04 26.03 -14.85
C SER A 201 -22.73 26.70 -14.47
N GLN A 202 -22.68 27.30 -13.29
CA GLN A 202 -21.46 27.91 -12.77
C GLN A 202 -20.69 26.85 -11.99
N VAL A 203 -19.42 26.63 -12.34
CA VAL A 203 -18.54 25.70 -11.62
C VAL A 203 -17.28 26.44 -11.20
N ILE A 204 -17.01 26.46 -9.90
CA ILE A 204 -15.84 27.11 -9.31
C ILE A 204 -15.07 26.08 -8.50
N ILE A 205 -13.77 25.93 -8.76
CA ILE A 205 -12.88 25.05 -8.02
C ILE A 205 -11.94 25.91 -7.16
N LEU A 206 -12.08 25.78 -5.84
CA LEU A 206 -11.20 26.37 -4.84
C LEU A 206 -10.01 25.44 -4.62
N TYR A 207 -8.80 25.89 -4.90
CA TYR A 207 -7.61 25.05 -4.88
C TYR A 207 -6.39 25.72 -4.25
N ARG A 208 -5.39 24.92 -3.85
CA ARG A 208 -4.05 25.41 -3.50
C ARG A 208 -3.10 25.34 -4.68
N ASP A 209 -3.00 24.13 -5.24
CA ASP A 209 -2.28 23.80 -6.48
C ASP A 209 -3.14 22.81 -7.26
N ILE A 210 -3.22 22.98 -8.58
CA ILE A 210 -3.85 21.98 -9.46
C ILE A 210 -2.83 20.90 -9.78
N ARG A 211 -3.17 19.64 -9.50
CA ARG A 211 -2.29 18.47 -9.70
C ARG A 211 -2.86 17.51 -10.75
N THR A 212 -3.04 18.00 -11.97
CA THR A 212 -3.39 17.23 -13.17
C THR A 212 -2.14 16.75 -13.91
N TYR A 213 -1.29 16.00 -13.21
CA TYR A 213 0.04 15.61 -13.70
C TYR A 213 -0.01 14.62 -14.89
N GLY A 214 1.09 14.56 -15.64
CA GLY A 214 1.22 13.73 -16.84
C GLY A 214 0.39 14.29 -17.99
N LEU A 215 -0.31 13.42 -18.72
CA LEU A 215 -1.14 13.82 -19.87
C LEU A 215 -2.45 14.51 -19.47
N ARG A 216 -2.71 14.64 -18.17
CA ARG A 216 -4.00 15.10 -17.64
C ARG A 216 -4.15 16.62 -17.61
N GLU A 217 -3.07 17.36 -17.85
CA GLU A 217 -3.09 18.82 -17.95
C GLU A 217 -4.02 19.30 -19.07
N THR A 218 -4.15 18.51 -20.13
CA THR A 218 -5.08 18.78 -21.24
C THR A 218 -6.54 18.86 -20.77
N TYR A 219 -6.94 18.07 -19.77
CA TYR A 219 -8.29 18.13 -19.19
C TYR A 219 -8.48 19.35 -18.29
N TYR A 220 -7.43 19.77 -17.57
CA TYR A 220 -7.48 21.04 -16.85
C TYR A 220 -7.69 22.22 -17.81
N GLN A 221 -6.96 22.23 -18.93
CA GLN A 221 -7.18 23.22 -19.99
C GLN A 221 -8.59 23.14 -20.56
N LYS A 222 -9.08 21.94 -20.91
CA LYS A 222 -10.46 21.73 -21.38
C LYS A 222 -11.49 22.31 -20.41
N ALA A 223 -11.36 22.04 -19.11
CA ALA A 223 -12.27 22.57 -18.10
C ALA A 223 -12.27 24.11 -18.08
N ARG A 224 -11.09 24.74 -18.20
CA ARG A 224 -10.97 26.20 -18.28
C ARG A 224 -11.63 26.76 -19.54
N ASP A 225 -11.43 26.13 -20.69
CA ASP A 225 -12.02 26.55 -21.97
C ASP A 225 -13.56 26.44 -21.93
N MET A 226 -14.10 25.50 -21.15
CA MET A 226 -15.53 25.36 -20.86
C MET A 226 -16.07 26.36 -19.82
N GLY A 227 -15.23 27.29 -19.34
CA GLY A 227 -15.61 28.33 -18.39
C GLY A 227 -15.71 27.86 -16.94
N VAL A 228 -14.99 26.80 -16.56
CA VAL A 228 -14.78 26.45 -15.14
C VAL A 228 -13.81 27.46 -14.53
N MET A 229 -14.20 28.07 -13.41
CA MET A 229 -13.38 29.05 -12.70
C MET A 229 -12.49 28.35 -11.68
N PHE A 230 -11.25 28.80 -11.56
CA PHE A 230 -10.29 28.27 -10.60
C PHE A 230 -9.82 29.42 -9.71
N ILE A 231 -10.12 29.33 -8.41
CA ILE A 231 -9.75 30.36 -7.43
C ILE A 231 -8.76 29.72 -6.46
N ARG A 232 -7.60 30.35 -6.31
CA ARG A 232 -6.56 29.83 -5.43
C ARG A 232 -6.79 30.35 -4.01
N TYR A 233 -6.67 29.47 -3.02
CA TYR A 233 -6.66 29.83 -1.60
C TYR A 233 -5.36 29.38 -0.94
N ASP A 234 -5.01 30.05 0.16
CA ASP A 234 -3.80 29.78 0.94
C ASP A 234 -4.09 28.88 2.15
N VAL A 235 -3.04 28.23 2.69
CA VAL A 235 -3.17 27.32 3.83
C VAL A 235 -3.68 28.05 5.07
N ASP A 236 -3.19 29.26 5.28
CA ASP A 236 -3.52 30.09 6.44
C ASP A 236 -4.90 30.76 6.29
N ASN A 237 -5.37 30.91 5.05
CA ASN A 237 -6.65 31.54 4.70
C ASN A 237 -7.56 30.55 3.97
N LYS A 238 -7.98 29.50 4.68
CA LYS A 238 -8.91 28.49 4.14
C LYS A 238 -10.28 29.12 3.85
N PRO A 239 -11.04 28.57 2.88
CA PRO A 239 -12.42 28.99 2.66
C PRO A 239 -13.26 28.81 3.92
N ALA A 240 -14.04 29.81 4.31
CA ALA A 240 -15.01 29.70 5.39
C ALA A 240 -16.40 29.39 4.81
N VAL A 241 -17.08 28.41 5.39
CA VAL A 241 -18.36 27.90 4.88
C VAL A 241 -19.45 28.13 5.93
N SER A 242 -20.57 28.72 5.52
CA SER A 242 -21.75 28.94 6.35
C SER A 242 -23.03 28.74 5.53
N GLU A 243 -24.13 28.36 6.17
CA GLU A 243 -25.44 28.36 5.51
C GLU A 243 -25.99 29.79 5.41
N GLU A 244 -26.56 30.14 4.25
CA GLU A 244 -27.25 31.41 4.04
C GLU A 244 -28.54 31.17 3.24
N GLY A 245 -29.68 31.21 3.93
CA GLY A 245 -30.99 30.95 3.32
C GLY A 245 -31.10 29.54 2.76
N ASP A 246 -31.37 29.43 1.46
CA ASP A 246 -31.47 28.15 0.75
C ASP A 246 -30.18 27.78 0.00
N GLY A 247 -29.03 28.36 0.34
CA GLY A 247 -27.74 28.06 -0.29
C GLY A 247 -26.59 27.97 0.71
N ILE A 248 -25.41 27.65 0.19
CA ILE A 248 -24.16 27.64 0.94
C ILE A 248 -23.35 28.87 0.57
N LYS A 249 -22.97 29.66 1.56
CA LYS A 249 -22.08 30.80 1.42
C LYS A 249 -20.65 30.35 1.68
N ILE A 250 -19.73 30.69 0.78
CA ILE A 250 -18.31 30.40 0.88
C ILE A 250 -17.52 31.70 0.80
N ALA A 251 -16.88 32.10 1.88
CA ALA A 251 -15.94 33.22 1.90
C ALA A 251 -14.52 32.72 1.63
N VAL A 252 -13.82 33.29 0.67
CA VAL A 252 -12.45 32.90 0.30
C VAL A 252 -11.61 34.13 -0.02
N TRP A 253 -10.38 34.18 0.49
CA TRP A 253 -9.44 35.24 0.15
C TRP A 253 -8.83 34.99 -1.23
N ASP A 254 -9.02 35.92 -2.17
CA ASP A 254 -8.37 35.88 -3.47
C ASP A 254 -7.11 36.73 -3.46
N TYR A 255 -5.97 36.08 -3.60
CA TYR A 255 -4.66 36.73 -3.56
C TYR A 255 -4.38 37.64 -4.76
N MET A 256 -5.03 37.41 -5.91
CA MET A 256 -4.82 38.24 -7.11
C MET A 256 -5.58 39.56 -7.00
N LEU A 257 -6.79 39.53 -6.46
CA LEU A 257 -7.63 40.69 -6.22
C LEU A 257 -7.37 41.34 -4.86
N ASN A 258 -6.60 40.68 -3.99
CA ASN A 258 -6.28 41.08 -2.63
C ASN A 258 -7.52 41.48 -1.82
N LYS A 259 -8.58 40.66 -1.92
CA LYS A 259 -9.87 40.88 -1.25
C LYS A 259 -10.56 39.56 -0.96
N GLU A 260 -11.46 39.59 0.01
CA GLU A 260 -12.38 38.49 0.26
C GLU A 260 -13.46 38.42 -0.82
N LEU A 261 -13.64 37.23 -1.39
CA LEU A 261 -14.72 36.90 -2.30
C LEU A 261 -15.77 36.10 -1.54
N VAL A 262 -17.03 36.50 -1.69
CA VAL A 262 -18.18 35.75 -1.19
C VAL A 262 -18.84 35.05 -2.37
N LEU A 263 -18.80 33.72 -2.35
CA LEU A 263 -19.41 32.85 -3.35
C LEU A 263 -20.67 32.23 -2.76
N ASN A 264 -21.69 32.06 -3.60
CA ASN A 264 -22.92 31.34 -3.24
C ASN A 264 -23.00 30.08 -4.09
N ALA A 265 -23.17 28.93 -3.43
CA ALA A 265 -23.30 27.63 -4.07
C ALA A 265 -24.67 27.02 -3.74
N ASP A 266 -25.31 26.43 -4.75
CA ASP A 266 -26.45 25.55 -4.52
C ASP A 266 -25.97 24.18 -4.01
N LEU A 267 -24.77 23.79 -4.44
CA LEU A 267 -24.12 22.55 -4.01
C LEU A 267 -22.62 22.80 -3.77
N LEU A 268 -22.17 22.55 -2.54
CA LEU A 268 -20.77 22.54 -2.17
C LEU A 268 -20.23 21.12 -2.27
N VAL A 269 -19.12 20.94 -2.98
CA VAL A 269 -18.55 19.63 -3.29
C VAL A 269 -17.17 19.52 -2.68
N LEU A 270 -16.99 18.56 -1.77
CA LEU A 270 -15.74 18.34 -1.08
C LEU A 270 -14.89 17.31 -1.83
N SER A 271 -13.69 17.71 -2.22
CA SER A 271 -12.72 16.82 -2.87
C SER A 271 -11.87 16.15 -1.80
N THR A 272 -12.45 15.10 -1.23
CA THR A 272 -11.96 14.31 -0.10
C THR A 272 -10.69 13.53 -0.44
N GLY A 273 -9.83 13.35 0.56
CA GLY A 273 -8.62 12.54 0.46
C GLY A 273 -8.87 11.03 0.53
N LEU A 274 -7.79 10.27 0.34
CA LEU A 274 -7.72 8.84 0.62
C LEU A 274 -7.02 8.60 1.97
N ARG A 275 -7.32 7.46 2.57
CA ARG A 275 -6.69 6.95 3.78
C ARG A 275 -6.22 5.51 3.60
N PRO A 276 -5.19 5.07 4.34
CA PRO A 276 -4.88 3.66 4.46
C PRO A 276 -6.12 2.89 4.95
N HIS A 277 -6.32 1.67 4.47
CA HIS A 277 -7.42 0.84 4.94
C HIS A 277 -7.20 0.48 6.44
N PRO A 278 -8.24 0.39 7.30
CA PRO A 278 -8.08 0.07 8.72
C PRO A 278 -7.31 -1.24 9.01
N SER A 279 -7.41 -2.23 8.12
CA SER A 279 -6.66 -3.50 8.23
C SER A 279 -5.15 -3.37 7.97
N THR A 280 -4.66 -2.21 7.51
CA THR A 280 -3.23 -2.00 7.21
C THR A 280 -2.36 -2.26 8.44
N GLU A 281 -2.84 -1.91 9.64
CA GLU A 281 -2.10 -2.16 10.87
C GLU A 281 -2.02 -3.63 11.24
N SER A 282 -3.14 -4.35 11.24
CA SER A 282 -3.18 -5.77 11.60
C SER A 282 -2.39 -6.62 10.60
N ILE A 283 -2.52 -6.33 9.30
CA ILE A 283 -1.77 -7.00 8.24
C ILE A 283 -0.28 -6.67 8.33
N GLY A 284 0.07 -5.41 8.61
CA GLY A 284 1.46 -5.01 8.83
C GLY A 284 2.13 -5.77 9.97
N LYS A 285 1.41 -5.94 11.09
CA LYS A 285 1.87 -6.74 12.24
C LYS A 285 2.01 -8.23 11.88
N MET A 286 1.01 -8.81 11.21
CA MET A 286 0.99 -10.22 10.81
C MET A 286 2.16 -10.58 9.90
N TYR A 287 2.42 -9.78 8.87
CA TYR A 287 3.49 -10.02 7.90
C TYR A 287 4.83 -9.38 8.27
N LYS A 288 4.89 -8.70 9.43
CA LYS A 288 6.08 -7.98 9.91
C LYS A 288 6.63 -6.99 8.86
N VAL A 289 5.72 -6.33 8.14
CA VAL A 289 6.04 -5.31 7.14
C VAL A 289 5.84 -3.92 7.70
N THR A 290 6.68 -2.98 7.28
CA THR A 290 6.70 -1.63 7.81
C THR A 290 5.69 -0.71 7.13
N ARG A 291 5.31 0.34 7.85
CA ARG A 291 4.45 1.41 7.37
C ARG A 291 5.18 2.74 7.45
N ASN A 292 4.86 3.66 6.54
CA ASN A 292 5.36 5.02 6.60
C ASN A 292 4.60 5.85 7.66
N MET A 293 5.02 7.11 7.86
CA MET A 293 4.38 8.02 8.83
C MET A 293 2.91 8.32 8.49
N ASP A 294 2.53 8.22 7.21
CA ASP A 294 1.16 8.42 6.73
C ASP A 294 0.28 7.16 6.91
N GLY A 295 0.86 6.07 7.41
CA GLY A 295 0.18 4.83 7.72
C GLY A 295 -0.01 3.87 6.54
N TYR A 296 0.55 4.16 5.36
CA TYR A 296 0.60 3.24 4.20
C TYR A 296 1.76 2.26 4.33
N PHE A 297 1.73 1.15 3.59
CA PHE A 297 2.85 0.21 3.54
C PHE A 297 4.09 0.84 2.90
N LEU A 298 5.25 0.59 3.52
CA LEU A 298 6.54 1.07 3.05
C LEU A 298 7.25 -0.02 2.23
N GLU A 299 7.58 0.32 0.99
CA GLU A 299 8.34 -0.50 0.07
C GLU A 299 9.82 -0.64 0.47
N ALA A 300 10.51 -1.62 -0.12
CA ALA A 300 11.92 -1.88 0.14
C ALA A 300 12.83 -0.74 -0.32
N HIS A 301 12.52 -0.15 -1.49
CA HIS A 301 13.24 1.02 -1.98
C HIS A 301 12.40 1.75 -3.05
N VAL A 302 12.18 3.05 -2.86
CA VAL A 302 11.43 4.00 -3.72
C VAL A 302 11.66 3.96 -5.24
N LYS A 303 12.71 3.29 -5.72
CA LYS A 303 13.15 3.30 -7.13
C LYS A 303 13.55 1.92 -7.61
N LEU A 304 14.38 1.22 -6.83
CA LEU A 304 14.92 -0.08 -7.21
C LEU A 304 13.90 -1.21 -6.99
N ARG A 305 13.06 -1.10 -5.97
CA ARG A 305 12.12 -2.14 -5.53
C ARG A 305 10.81 -1.51 -5.03
N PRO A 306 10.04 -0.83 -5.90
CA PRO A 306 8.89 -0.01 -5.50
C PRO A 306 7.61 -0.81 -5.18
N VAL A 307 7.64 -2.13 -5.36
CA VAL A 307 6.51 -3.04 -5.07
C VAL A 307 6.91 -4.16 -4.13
N ASP A 308 8.18 -4.24 -3.74
CA ASP A 308 8.67 -5.28 -2.85
C ASP A 308 8.66 -4.77 -1.41
N PHE A 309 8.47 -5.67 -0.45
CA PHE A 309 8.90 -5.41 0.91
C PHE A 309 10.37 -5.81 1.12
N PRO A 310 11.01 -5.30 2.20
CA PRO A 310 12.31 -5.81 2.63
C PRO A 310 12.27 -7.33 2.90
N THR A 311 11.15 -7.83 3.43
CA THR A 311 10.87 -9.26 3.57
C THR A 311 10.68 -9.90 2.20
N GLU A 312 11.51 -10.90 1.87
CA GLU A 312 11.45 -11.58 0.58
C GLU A 312 10.15 -12.36 0.40
N GLY A 313 9.68 -12.43 -0.85
CA GLY A 313 8.44 -13.13 -1.20
C GLY A 313 7.15 -12.36 -0.92
N ILE A 314 7.22 -11.17 -0.31
CA ILE A 314 6.05 -10.33 -0.01
C ILE A 314 6.12 -9.03 -0.82
N PHE A 315 5.02 -8.68 -1.46
CA PHE A 315 4.88 -7.53 -2.35
C PHE A 315 3.66 -6.70 -1.99
N VAL A 316 3.59 -5.47 -2.50
CA VAL A 316 2.47 -4.55 -2.30
C VAL A 316 2.06 -3.87 -3.60
N CYS A 317 0.76 -3.68 -3.81
CA CYS A 317 0.24 -2.90 -4.93
C CYS A 317 -1.03 -2.10 -4.60
N GLY A 318 -1.32 -1.13 -5.46
CA GLY A 318 -2.51 -0.29 -5.38
C GLY A 318 -2.51 0.68 -4.20
N LEU A 319 -3.72 0.96 -3.68
CA LEU A 319 -3.93 1.96 -2.64
C LEU A 319 -3.35 1.56 -1.27
N ALA A 320 -3.04 0.27 -1.07
CA ALA A 320 -2.36 -0.19 0.14
C ALA A 320 -0.95 0.40 0.27
N HIS A 321 -0.28 0.67 -0.86
CA HIS A 321 1.04 1.28 -0.91
C HIS A 321 1.01 2.81 -0.78
N ALA A 322 0.07 3.49 -1.45
CA ALA A 322 -0.09 4.95 -1.43
C ALA A 322 -1.31 5.36 -2.28
N PRO A 323 -1.86 6.58 -2.11
CA PRO A 323 -2.87 7.14 -3.02
C PRO A 323 -2.38 7.11 -4.47
N LYS A 324 -3.20 6.60 -5.40
CA LYS A 324 -2.85 6.45 -6.82
C LYS A 324 -4.11 6.51 -7.69
N ASN A 325 -3.91 6.84 -8.95
CA ASN A 325 -4.95 6.73 -9.97
C ASN A 325 -5.19 5.24 -10.35
N LEU A 326 -6.25 4.99 -11.12
CA LEU A 326 -6.63 3.64 -11.57
C LEU A 326 -5.56 3.02 -12.48
N ASP A 327 -5.05 3.77 -13.45
CA ASP A 327 -3.98 3.36 -14.37
C ASP A 327 -2.67 3.04 -13.64
N GLU A 328 -2.28 3.89 -12.68
CA GLU A 328 -1.12 3.66 -11.82
C GLU A 328 -1.29 2.42 -10.94
N THR A 329 -2.51 2.20 -10.45
CA THR A 329 -2.87 1.02 -9.65
C THR A 329 -2.69 -0.25 -10.47
N ILE A 330 -3.25 -0.30 -11.68
CA ILE A 330 -3.11 -1.45 -12.59
C ILE A 330 -1.63 -1.66 -12.95
N THR A 331 -0.90 -0.60 -13.29
CA THR A 331 0.53 -0.67 -13.62
C THR A 331 1.34 -1.24 -12.44
N GLN A 332 1.06 -0.79 -11.21
CA GLN A 332 1.74 -1.31 -10.02
C GLN A 332 1.38 -2.78 -9.76
N SER A 333 0.14 -3.19 -10.03
CA SER A 333 -0.28 -4.59 -9.91
C SER A 333 0.44 -5.51 -10.88
N LEU A 334 0.61 -5.09 -12.14
CA LEU A 334 1.41 -5.84 -13.11
C LEU A 334 2.88 -5.94 -12.67
N ALA A 335 3.44 -4.88 -12.10
CA ALA A 335 4.78 -4.91 -11.54
C ALA A 335 4.90 -5.90 -10.36
N ALA A 336 3.94 -5.90 -9.43
CA ALA A 336 3.91 -6.86 -8.33
C ALA A 336 3.76 -8.31 -8.82
N GLY A 337 2.87 -8.54 -9.81
CA GLY A 337 2.72 -9.84 -10.46
C GLY A 337 4.00 -10.31 -11.15
N GLY A 338 4.70 -9.43 -11.86
CA GLY A 338 5.99 -9.76 -12.47
C GLY A 338 7.08 -10.08 -11.43
N ARG A 339 7.16 -9.33 -10.34
CA ARG A 339 8.14 -9.58 -9.25
C ARG A 339 7.85 -10.88 -8.50
N ALA A 340 6.59 -11.19 -8.25
CA ALA A 340 6.17 -12.46 -7.69
C ALA A 340 6.46 -13.62 -8.66
N GLY A 341 6.11 -13.46 -9.94
CA GLY A 341 6.36 -14.45 -10.99
C GLY A 341 7.83 -14.84 -11.14
N VAL A 342 8.76 -13.89 -10.93
CA VAL A 342 10.20 -14.22 -10.88
C VAL A 342 10.50 -15.26 -9.81
N ILE A 343 9.94 -15.15 -8.60
CA ILE A 343 10.16 -16.12 -7.53
C ILE A 343 9.49 -17.46 -7.88
N LEU A 344 8.23 -17.41 -8.34
CA LEU A 344 7.43 -18.60 -8.64
C LEU A 344 7.97 -19.40 -9.84
N SER A 345 8.68 -18.76 -10.77
CA SER A 345 9.29 -19.42 -11.94
C SER A 345 10.48 -20.33 -11.60
N HIS A 346 11.06 -20.21 -10.40
CA HIS A 346 12.17 -21.06 -9.98
C HIS A 346 11.64 -22.33 -9.30
N GLU A 347 12.12 -23.51 -9.68
CA GLU A 347 11.82 -24.74 -8.94
C GLU A 347 12.41 -24.73 -7.53
N ARG A 348 13.55 -24.05 -7.36
CA ARG A 348 14.26 -23.93 -6.09
C ARG A 348 14.87 -22.55 -5.92
N LEU A 349 14.81 -22.03 -4.70
CA LEU A 349 15.44 -20.76 -4.30
C LEU A 349 16.63 -21.02 -3.39
N MET A 350 17.68 -20.22 -3.56
CA MET A 350 18.77 -20.17 -2.60
C MET A 350 18.33 -19.40 -1.36
N VAL A 351 18.45 -20.05 -0.20
CA VAL A 351 18.27 -19.38 1.09
C VAL A 351 19.56 -18.65 1.45
N SER A 352 19.44 -17.48 2.10
CA SER A 352 20.59 -16.76 2.63
C SER A 352 21.46 -17.70 3.48
N GLY A 353 22.76 -17.71 3.22
CA GLY A 353 23.71 -18.45 4.04
C GLY A 353 24.08 -17.72 5.35
N ILE A 354 23.68 -16.45 5.51
CA ILE A 354 23.92 -15.65 6.71
C ILE A 354 22.84 -16.00 7.74
N ILE A 355 22.95 -17.20 8.29
CA ILE A 355 22.04 -17.78 9.28
C ILE A 355 22.79 -18.13 10.54
N ALA A 356 22.06 -18.36 11.63
CA ALA A 356 22.63 -18.99 12.80
C ALA A 356 22.93 -20.47 12.49
N LYS A 357 24.05 -20.97 12.99
CA LYS A 357 24.41 -22.39 12.98
C LYS A 357 24.39 -22.89 14.41
N HIS A 358 23.81 -24.09 14.60
CA HIS A 358 23.62 -24.69 15.91
C HIS A 358 24.54 -25.90 16.11
N LYS A 359 25.55 -25.74 16.97
CA LYS A 359 26.47 -26.80 17.41
C LYS A 359 25.84 -27.59 18.56
N LYS A 360 25.15 -28.69 18.23
CA LYS A 360 24.40 -29.50 19.20
C LYS A 360 25.28 -30.05 20.33
N GLU A 361 26.55 -30.31 20.05
CA GLU A 361 27.55 -30.79 20.99
C GLU A 361 27.87 -29.78 22.11
N LEU A 362 27.68 -28.49 21.87
CA LEU A 362 27.86 -27.43 22.87
C LEU A 362 26.53 -27.08 23.58
N CYS A 363 25.40 -27.58 23.08
CA CYS A 363 24.09 -27.11 23.51
C CYS A 363 23.59 -27.86 24.75
N MET A 364 23.49 -27.13 25.87
CA MET A 364 22.86 -27.63 27.09
C MET A 364 21.32 -27.55 27.10
N SER A 365 20.69 -27.18 25.96
CA SER A 365 19.23 -27.03 25.81
C SER A 365 18.54 -26.17 26.89
N CYS A 366 19.15 -25.04 27.29
CA CYS A 366 18.60 -24.14 28.31
C CYS A 366 17.34 -23.34 27.89
N LEU A 367 16.88 -23.51 26.65
CA LEU A 367 15.70 -22.85 26.05
C LEU A 367 15.77 -21.31 25.92
N GLY A 368 16.91 -20.69 26.21
CA GLY A 368 17.07 -19.24 26.04
C GLY A 368 16.81 -18.78 24.60
N CYS A 369 17.43 -19.45 23.62
CA CYS A 369 17.27 -19.18 22.20
C CYS A 369 15.84 -19.42 21.68
N PHE A 370 15.15 -20.44 22.20
CA PHE A 370 13.76 -20.77 21.87
C PHE A 370 12.81 -19.62 22.23
N ARG A 371 13.00 -18.99 23.39
CA ARG A 371 12.10 -17.93 23.88
C ARG A 371 12.25 -16.58 23.20
N VAL A 372 13.37 -16.34 22.52
CA VAL A 372 13.73 -15.00 22.00
C VAL A 372 13.73 -14.92 20.48
N CYS A 373 13.59 -16.04 19.77
CA CYS A 373 13.60 -16.01 18.31
C CYS A 373 12.27 -15.48 17.78
N PRO A 374 12.24 -14.39 17.00
CA PRO A 374 11.00 -13.85 16.45
C PRO A 374 10.50 -14.63 15.22
N PHE A 375 11.18 -15.71 14.82
CA PHE A 375 10.89 -16.50 13.61
C PHE A 375 10.66 -17.99 13.92
N ASP A 376 10.62 -18.37 15.20
CA ASP A 376 10.43 -19.76 15.64
C ASP A 376 11.38 -20.75 14.96
N SER A 377 12.61 -20.29 14.73
CA SER A 377 13.64 -21.06 14.05
C SER A 377 14.26 -22.09 15.00
N PRO A 378 14.66 -21.75 16.25
CA PRO A 378 14.90 -22.76 17.27
C PRO A 378 13.58 -23.42 17.71
N TYR A 379 13.56 -24.75 17.79
CA TYR A 379 12.41 -25.54 18.21
C TYR A 379 12.85 -26.70 19.12
N ILE A 380 11.90 -27.39 19.74
CA ILE A 380 12.18 -28.60 20.53
C ILE A 380 12.04 -29.81 19.60
N GLY A 381 13.14 -30.55 19.41
CA GLY A 381 13.17 -31.77 18.62
C GLY A 381 12.48 -32.95 19.33
N GLU A 382 12.29 -34.04 18.61
CA GLU A 382 11.72 -35.29 19.15
C GLU A 382 12.55 -35.88 20.30
N ASP A 383 13.85 -35.58 20.33
CA ASP A 383 14.77 -35.95 21.42
C ASP A 383 14.64 -35.06 22.67
N GLY A 384 13.68 -34.13 22.67
CA GLY A 384 13.46 -33.16 23.74
C GLY A 384 14.53 -32.07 23.83
N LYS A 385 15.48 -32.02 22.88
CA LYS A 385 16.56 -31.03 22.86
C LYS A 385 16.23 -29.88 21.93
N VAL A 386 16.94 -28.77 22.12
CA VAL A 386 16.85 -27.65 21.17
C VAL A 386 17.38 -28.10 19.81
N ALA A 387 16.61 -27.86 18.77
CA ALA A 387 16.97 -28.00 17.37
C ALA A 387 16.82 -26.64 16.66
N HIS A 388 17.25 -26.57 15.40
CA HIS A 388 17.28 -25.32 14.64
C HIS A 388 16.82 -25.56 13.20
N ASN A 389 15.81 -24.81 12.78
CA ASN A 389 15.38 -24.75 11.40
C ASN A 389 16.13 -23.60 10.71
N GLU A 390 17.17 -23.97 9.96
CA GLU A 390 18.04 -23.04 9.25
C GLU A 390 17.31 -22.21 8.21
N VAL A 391 16.27 -22.78 7.60
CA VAL A 391 15.50 -22.14 6.54
C VAL A 391 14.62 -20.99 7.07
N LYS A 392 14.09 -21.14 8.29
CA LYS A 392 13.36 -20.06 8.99
C LYS A 392 14.30 -19.00 9.57
N CYS A 393 15.61 -19.21 9.58
CA CYS A 393 16.54 -18.30 10.23
C CYS A 393 16.81 -17.07 9.36
N MET A 394 16.48 -15.87 9.86
CA MET A 394 16.79 -14.60 9.17
C MET A 394 18.15 -14.00 9.57
N GLY A 395 19.01 -14.76 10.28
CA GLY A 395 20.37 -14.30 10.60
C GLY A 395 20.51 -13.15 11.62
N CYS A 396 19.44 -12.78 12.34
CA CYS A 396 19.45 -11.63 13.25
C CYS A 396 20.44 -11.70 14.43
N GLY A 397 20.93 -12.88 14.78
CA GLY A 397 21.97 -13.07 15.82
C GLY A 397 21.51 -13.01 17.28
N ILE A 398 20.21 -12.80 17.56
CA ILE A 398 19.69 -12.76 18.94
C ILE A 398 20.02 -14.05 19.71
N CYS A 399 19.83 -15.21 19.08
CA CYS A 399 20.15 -16.50 19.72
C CYS A 399 21.66 -16.69 19.97
N ALA A 400 22.51 -16.21 19.06
CA ALA A 400 23.96 -16.30 19.20
C ALA A 400 24.49 -15.37 20.31
N ALA A 401 23.96 -14.15 20.39
CA ALA A 401 24.30 -13.19 21.44
C ALA A 401 23.92 -13.70 22.83
N LEU A 402 22.75 -14.33 22.97
CA LEU A 402 22.24 -14.83 24.25
C LEU A 402 22.89 -16.15 24.68
N CYS A 403 23.33 -17.00 23.76
CA CYS A 403 23.73 -18.38 24.07
C CYS A 403 24.97 -18.41 24.99
N PRO A 404 24.84 -18.88 26.26
CA PRO A 404 25.97 -18.87 27.19
C PRO A 404 27.06 -19.85 26.76
N ALA A 405 26.67 -20.99 26.19
CA ALA A 405 27.59 -22.00 25.70
C ALA A 405 28.15 -21.69 24.29
N LYS A 406 27.73 -20.57 23.68
CA LYS A 406 28.09 -20.20 22.30
C LYS A 406 27.81 -21.31 21.27
N ALA A 407 26.81 -22.14 21.56
CA ALA A 407 26.32 -23.20 20.67
C ALA A 407 25.65 -22.64 19.41
N PHE A 408 25.14 -21.40 19.47
CA PHE A 408 24.69 -20.66 18.29
C PHE A 408 25.74 -19.63 17.88
N GLN A 409 26.05 -19.60 16.58
CA GLN A 409 26.94 -18.62 15.95
C GLN A 409 26.35 -18.22 14.61
N VAL A 410 26.40 -16.94 14.23
CA VAL A 410 25.88 -16.51 12.92
C VAL A 410 26.99 -16.57 11.88
N ASN A 411 26.72 -17.23 10.75
CA ASN A 411 27.62 -17.22 9.62
C ASN A 411 27.95 -15.79 9.21
N ASN A 412 29.22 -15.49 8.98
CA ASN A 412 29.73 -14.14 8.69
C ASN A 412 29.61 -13.13 9.85
N PHE A 413 29.14 -13.53 11.03
CA PHE A 413 29.06 -12.70 12.25
C PHE A 413 29.37 -13.53 13.50
N ARG A 414 30.38 -14.40 13.41
CA ARG A 414 30.84 -15.24 14.53
C ARG A 414 31.60 -14.40 15.56
N ASP A 415 31.67 -14.87 16.80
CA ASP A 415 32.33 -14.16 17.90
C ASP A 415 33.80 -13.85 17.57
N ASP A 416 34.55 -14.78 16.97
CA ASP A 416 35.94 -14.56 16.53
C ASP A 416 36.05 -13.45 15.48
N GLN A 417 35.09 -13.38 14.55
CA GLN A 417 35.02 -12.34 13.53
C GLN A 417 34.68 -10.96 14.11
N ILE A 418 33.77 -10.91 15.09
CA ILE A 418 33.41 -9.66 15.76
C ILE A 418 34.56 -9.18 16.65
N LEU A 419 35.16 -10.06 17.45
CA LEU A 419 36.31 -9.74 18.30
C LEU A 419 37.49 -9.25 17.46
N ALA A 420 37.82 -9.90 16.34
CA ALA A 420 38.88 -9.41 15.46
C ALA A 420 38.60 -8.02 14.87
N MET A 421 37.34 -7.62 14.68
CA MET A 421 37.02 -6.23 14.31
C MET A 421 37.23 -5.26 15.46
N ILE A 422 36.86 -5.66 16.68
CA ILE A 422 37.04 -4.85 17.89
C ILE A 422 38.54 -4.66 18.13
N ASP A 423 39.31 -5.74 18.16
CA ASP A 423 40.76 -5.73 18.36
C ASP A 423 41.44 -4.82 17.34
N ALA A 424 41.08 -4.92 16.05
CA ALA A 424 41.65 -4.06 15.02
C ALA A 424 41.31 -2.56 15.14
N VAL A 425 40.25 -2.20 15.87
CA VAL A 425 39.88 -0.81 16.15
C VAL A 425 40.51 -0.32 17.46
N THR A 426 40.69 -1.22 18.43
CA THR A 426 41.30 -0.89 19.73
C THR A 426 42.83 -0.96 19.70
N ASP A 427 43.40 -1.73 18.78
CA ASP A 427 44.83 -1.74 18.46
C ASP A 427 45.18 -0.51 17.61
N CYS A 428 45.04 0.68 18.20
CA CYS A 428 45.83 1.83 17.79
C CYS A 428 47.20 1.71 18.47
N GLU A 429 48.23 1.77 17.62
CA GLU A 429 49.65 1.75 17.91
C GLU A 429 50.02 2.47 19.23
N SER A 430 50.72 1.74 20.10
CA SER A 430 51.59 2.33 21.11
C SER A 430 52.73 3.08 20.41
N GLY A 431 52.47 4.33 20.03
CA GLY A 431 53.49 5.24 19.50
C GLY A 431 53.00 6.67 19.35
N VAL A 432 53.73 7.60 19.99
CA VAL A 432 53.61 9.08 19.94
C VAL A 432 52.72 9.74 21.00
N VAL A 433 53.16 9.70 22.26
CA VAL A 433 53.31 10.95 23.04
C VAL A 433 54.81 11.10 23.22
N GLY A 434 55.38 12.07 22.50
CA GLY A 434 56.82 12.36 22.56
C GLY A 434 57.20 13.05 23.86
N ASP A 435 58.41 12.72 24.33
CA ASP A 435 59.36 13.65 24.94
C ASP A 435 60.64 13.63 24.10
#